data_AF-A0A813G1B3-F1
#
_entry.id   AF-A0A813G1B3-F1
#
_cell.length_a   1.000
_cell.length_b   1.000
_cell.length_c   1.000
_cell.angle_alpha   90.00
_cell.angle_beta   90.00
_cell.angle_gamma   90.00
#
_symmetry.space_group_name_H-M   'P 1'
#
loop_
_entity.id
_entity.type
_entity.pdbx_description
1 polymer ?
#
loop_
_entity_poly.entity_id
_entity_poly.type
_entity_poly.pdbx_seq_one_letter_code
_entity_poly.pdbx_strand_id
1 'polypeptide(L)'
;AAQATELSALVPIAHCRAERLVLVGDHCQLPASTLSLEAENRGLTLSLFGRLVAQGLPPCFLDTQFRMHPAIAAHSSASFYGGRLQSGVPAEARLPPQGFPWPNPSAGGVALLPSRGLTPERRDGESWCNLEEADALIDILKGVLGDGHLKPSE
;
A
#
# COMPACT_ATOMS: atom_id res chain seq x y z
N ALA A 1 0.65 -9.00 -11.55
CA ALA A 1 1.89 -9.15 -12.34
C ALA A 1 3.11 -8.50 -11.68
N ALA A 2 3.00 -7.30 -11.08
CA ALA A 2 4.16 -6.60 -10.50
C ALA A 2 4.75 -7.23 -9.22
N GLN A 3 3.92 -7.95 -8.44
CA GLN A 3 4.32 -8.64 -7.21
C GLN A 3 4.76 -10.11 -7.41
N ALA A 4 4.77 -10.60 -8.65
CA ALA A 4 5.21 -11.96 -8.96
C ALA A 4 6.62 -11.92 -9.54
N THR A 5 7.46 -12.89 -9.19
CA THR A 5 8.73 -13.08 -9.91
C THR A 5 8.40 -13.34 -11.38
N GLU A 6 9.33 -12.98 -12.27
CA GLU A 6 9.14 -13.26 -13.70
C GLU A 6 8.90 -14.76 -13.97
N LEU A 7 9.64 -15.63 -13.29
CA LEU A 7 9.46 -17.09 -13.41
C LEU A 7 8.04 -17.53 -13.01
N SER A 8 7.50 -16.99 -11.92
CA SER A 8 6.13 -17.28 -11.50
C SER A 8 5.09 -16.80 -12.54
N ALA A 9 5.32 -15.64 -13.16
CA ALA A 9 4.45 -15.12 -14.21
C ALA A 9 4.50 -15.97 -15.50
N LEU A 10 5.63 -16.62 -15.80
CA LEU A 10 5.79 -17.46 -16.98
C LEU A 10 5.02 -18.78 -16.90
N VAL A 11 4.76 -19.32 -15.69
CA VAL A 11 4.03 -20.59 -15.50
C VAL A 11 2.67 -20.58 -16.22
N PRO A 12 1.74 -19.65 -15.95
CA PRO A 12 0.46 -19.61 -16.66
C PRO A 12 0.61 -19.25 -18.16
N ILE A 13 1.59 -18.42 -18.53
CA ILE A 13 1.82 -18.02 -19.93
C ILE A 13 2.18 -19.24 -20.79
N ALA A 14 3.15 -20.03 -20.31
CA ALA A 14 3.61 -21.24 -21.00
C ALA A 14 2.54 -22.33 -21.01
N HIS A 15 1.86 -22.55 -19.88
CA HIS A 15 0.83 -23.58 -19.75
C HIS A 15 -0.36 -23.31 -20.68
N CYS A 16 -0.85 -22.07 -20.72
CA CYS A 16 -2.00 -21.69 -21.53
C CYS A 16 -1.66 -21.44 -23.01
N ARG A 17 -0.37 -21.51 -23.39
CA ARG A 17 0.12 -21.14 -24.75
C ARG A 17 -0.46 -19.81 -25.20
N ALA A 18 -0.37 -18.80 -24.32
CA ALA A 18 -1.10 -17.55 -24.49
C ALA A 18 -0.69 -16.81 -25.79
N GLU A 19 -1.65 -16.61 -26.69
CA GLU A 19 -1.48 -15.77 -27.89
C GLU A 19 -1.67 -14.28 -27.59
N ARG A 20 -2.38 -13.97 -26.49
CA ARG A 20 -2.62 -12.61 -26.00
C ARG A 20 -2.39 -12.58 -24.50
N LEU A 21 -1.69 -11.55 -24.04
CA LEU A 21 -1.30 -11.40 -22.64
C LEU A 21 -1.68 -10.01 -22.14
N VAL A 22 -2.40 -9.97 -21.01
CA VAL A 22 -2.67 -8.75 -20.26
C VAL A 22 -1.99 -8.87 -18.91
N LEU A 23 -1.06 -7.96 -18.61
CA LEU A 23 -0.39 -7.89 -17.33
C LEU A 23 -0.91 -6.69 -16.55
N VAL A 24 -1.54 -6.94 -15.40
CA VAL A 24 -1.99 -5.89 -14.48
C VAL A 24 -1.05 -5.83 -13.29
N GLY A 25 -0.59 -4.63 -12.95
CA GLY A 25 0.29 -4.39 -11.83
C GLY A 25 0.70 -2.93 -11.73
N ASP A 26 1.36 -2.60 -10.63
CA ASP A 26 1.94 -1.30 -10.37
C ASP A 26 3.40 -1.49 -9.94
N HIS A 27 4.31 -0.93 -10.73
CA HIS A 27 5.75 -1.05 -10.51
C HIS A 27 6.27 -0.07 -9.44
N CYS A 28 5.43 0.87 -8.99
CA CYS A 28 5.73 1.76 -7.87
C CYS A 28 5.33 1.17 -6.50
N GLN A 29 4.69 0.00 -6.48
CA GLN A 29 4.30 -0.71 -5.26
C GLN A 29 5.27 -1.85 -4.92
N LEU A 30 4.91 -2.68 -3.94
CA LEU A 30 5.75 -3.77 -3.45
C LEU A 30 6.24 -4.68 -4.62
N PRO A 31 7.54 -4.97 -4.70
CA PRO A 31 8.09 -5.91 -5.67
C PRO A 31 7.77 -7.36 -5.29
N ALA A 32 8.21 -8.31 -6.10
CA ALA A 32 8.14 -9.72 -5.74
C ALA A 32 9.04 -10.03 -4.54
N SER A 33 8.58 -10.85 -3.59
CA SER A 33 9.35 -11.23 -2.41
C SER A 33 10.22 -12.47 -2.68
N THR A 34 11.44 -12.47 -2.13
CA THR A 34 12.34 -13.63 -2.10
C THR A 34 13.03 -13.70 -0.74
N LEU A 35 13.28 -14.91 -0.24
CA LEU A 35 14.02 -15.12 1.02
C LEU A 35 15.55 -15.05 0.81
N SER A 36 16.01 -15.22 -0.43
CA SER A 36 17.44 -15.19 -0.76
C SER A 36 17.86 -13.79 -1.17
N LEU A 37 18.68 -13.15 -0.32
CA LEU A 37 19.29 -11.85 -0.61
C LEU A 37 20.18 -11.91 -1.85
N GLU A 38 20.86 -13.04 -2.10
CA GLU A 38 21.63 -13.21 -3.33
C GLU A 38 20.72 -13.19 -4.55
N ALA A 39 19.57 -13.89 -4.50
CA ALA A 39 18.63 -13.90 -5.61
C ALA A 39 17.99 -12.52 -5.85
N GLU A 40 17.70 -11.78 -4.78
CA GLU A 40 17.25 -10.38 -4.85
C GLU A 40 18.29 -9.50 -5.55
N ASN A 41 19.54 -9.55 -5.10
CA ASN A 41 20.64 -8.77 -5.67
C ASN A 41 20.92 -9.13 -7.14
N ARG A 42 20.62 -10.38 -7.54
CA ARG A 42 20.69 -10.84 -8.93
C ARG A 42 19.42 -10.54 -9.75
N GLY A 43 18.44 -9.85 -9.17
CA GLY A 43 17.27 -9.31 -9.88
C GLY A 43 16.03 -10.22 -9.87
N LEU A 44 15.95 -11.26 -9.04
CA LEU A 44 14.78 -12.15 -9.01
C LEU A 44 13.49 -11.42 -8.56
N THR A 45 13.62 -10.30 -7.85
CA THR A 45 12.52 -9.45 -7.41
C THR A 45 11.96 -8.56 -8.52
N LEU A 46 12.68 -8.42 -9.65
CA LEU A 46 12.18 -7.73 -10.84
C LEU A 46 11.10 -8.59 -11.51
N SER A 47 9.87 -8.10 -11.48
CA SER A 47 8.75 -8.76 -12.15
C SER A 47 8.84 -8.62 -13.68
N LEU A 48 8.18 -9.55 -14.39
CA LEU A 48 8.01 -9.46 -15.85
C LEU A 48 7.41 -8.10 -16.26
N PHE A 49 6.42 -7.61 -15.51
CA PHE A 49 5.81 -6.30 -15.74
C PHE A 49 6.85 -5.18 -15.60
N GLY A 50 7.59 -5.15 -14.49
CA GLY A 50 8.63 -4.14 -14.25
C GLY A 50 9.72 -4.15 -15.32
N ARG A 51 10.18 -5.34 -15.73
CA ARG A 51 11.19 -5.49 -16.79
C ARG A 51 10.70 -4.95 -18.13
N LEU A 52 9.47 -5.25 -18.53
CA LEU A 52 8.91 -4.76 -19.79
C LEU A 52 8.77 -3.23 -19.80
N VAL A 53 8.34 -2.63 -18.69
CA VAL A 53 8.29 -1.18 -18.52
C VAL A 53 9.69 -0.57 -18.64
N ALA A 54 10.69 -1.15 -17.97
CA ALA A 54 12.08 -0.69 -18.05
C ALA A 54 12.69 -0.84 -19.46
N GLN A 55 12.20 -1.79 -20.26
CA GLN A 55 12.58 -1.96 -21.67
C GLN A 55 11.82 -1.01 -22.63
N GLY A 56 11.03 -0.08 -22.09
CA GLY A 56 10.34 0.94 -22.88
C GLY A 56 8.98 0.53 -23.41
N LEU A 57 8.39 -0.58 -22.93
CA LEU A 57 6.98 -0.88 -23.20
C LEU A 57 6.11 -0.01 -22.29
N PRO A 58 5.41 1.02 -22.81
CA PRO A 58 4.66 1.93 -21.96
C PRO A 58 3.43 1.22 -21.36
N PRO A 59 3.25 1.25 -20.03
CA PRO A 59 2.05 0.70 -19.42
C PRO A 59 0.85 1.61 -19.67
N CYS A 60 -0.34 1.03 -19.76
CA CYS A 60 -1.57 1.79 -19.68
C CYS A 60 -1.80 2.22 -18.22
N PHE A 61 -1.65 3.51 -17.93
CA PHE A 61 -1.82 4.05 -16.58
C PHE A 61 -3.28 4.45 -16.34
N LEU A 62 -3.92 3.84 -15.34
CA LEU A 62 -5.22 4.27 -14.85
C LEU A 62 -5.00 5.41 -13.85
N ASP A 63 -5.31 6.62 -14.26
CA ASP A 63 -4.90 7.85 -13.58
C ASP A 63 -5.91 8.37 -12.57
N THR A 64 -7.06 7.72 -12.38
CA THR A 64 -8.12 8.18 -11.47
C THR A 64 -8.33 7.20 -10.32
N GLN A 65 -8.11 7.65 -9.08
CA GLN A 65 -8.37 6.87 -7.86
C GLN A 65 -9.74 7.17 -7.27
N PHE A 66 -10.42 6.15 -6.76
CA PHE A 66 -11.74 6.26 -6.12
C PHE A 66 -11.75 5.77 -4.66
N ARG A 67 -10.59 5.42 -4.10
CA ARG A 67 -10.47 4.78 -2.78
C ARG A 67 -10.40 5.80 -1.66
N MET A 68 -9.43 6.71 -1.70
CA MET A 68 -9.01 7.53 -0.56
C MET A 68 -9.41 9.00 -0.72
N HIS A 69 -9.36 9.74 0.39
CA HIS A 69 -9.57 11.20 0.40
C HIS A 69 -8.52 11.90 -0.51
N PRO A 70 -8.88 12.97 -1.25
CA PRO A 70 -7.95 13.66 -2.15
C PRO A 70 -6.64 14.13 -1.49
N ALA A 71 -6.71 14.59 -0.23
CA ALA A 71 -5.53 15.00 0.52
C ALA A 71 -4.56 13.83 0.83
N ILE A 72 -5.07 12.62 1.06
CA ILE A 72 -4.23 11.42 1.24
C ILE A 72 -3.57 11.06 -0.10
N ALA A 73 -4.36 11.09 -1.19
CA ALA A 73 -3.87 10.77 -2.52
C ALA A 73 -2.77 11.71 -3.01
N ALA A 74 -2.81 12.98 -2.60
CA ALA A 74 -1.90 14.02 -3.07
C ALA A 74 -0.42 13.65 -2.85
N HIS A 75 -0.07 13.09 -1.68
CA HIS A 75 1.30 12.70 -1.39
C HIS A 75 1.77 11.58 -2.32
N SER A 76 1.01 10.48 -2.42
CA SER A 76 1.38 9.36 -3.28
C SER A 76 1.42 9.75 -4.76
N SER A 77 0.48 10.61 -5.20
CA SER A 77 0.46 11.14 -6.57
C SER A 77 1.75 11.87 -6.91
N ALA A 78 2.19 12.80 -6.04
CA ALA A 78 3.42 13.57 -6.24
C ALA A 78 4.68 12.70 -6.14
N SER A 79 4.78 11.84 -5.12
CA SER A 79 5.98 11.07 -4.81
C SER A 79 6.24 9.92 -5.80
N PHE A 80 5.19 9.26 -6.29
CA PHE A 80 5.33 8.00 -7.05
C PHE A 80 4.83 8.09 -8.49
N TYR A 81 3.85 8.96 -8.77
CA TYR A 81 3.16 9.00 -10.07
C TYR A 81 3.34 10.35 -10.80
N GLY A 82 4.31 11.17 -10.39
CA GLY A 82 4.63 12.45 -11.05
C GLY A 82 3.47 13.44 -11.05
N GLY A 83 2.59 13.40 -10.05
CA GLY A 83 1.41 14.25 -9.93
C GLY A 83 0.26 13.87 -10.87
N ARG A 84 0.34 12.74 -11.57
CA ARG A 84 -0.66 12.34 -12.57
C ARG A 84 -1.90 11.66 -11.98
N LEU A 85 -1.83 11.16 -10.74
CA LEU A 85 -2.95 10.47 -10.10
C LEU A 85 -3.99 11.48 -9.62
N GLN A 86 -5.17 11.44 -10.22
CA GLN A 86 -6.36 12.26 -9.96
C GLN A 86 -7.31 11.59 -8.97
N SER A 87 -8.14 12.37 -8.28
CA SER A 87 -9.18 11.84 -7.40
C SER A 87 -10.55 11.92 -8.08
N GLY A 88 -11.18 10.77 -8.27
CA GLY A 88 -12.56 10.65 -8.79
C GLY A 88 -13.62 10.71 -7.70
N VAL A 89 -13.23 10.93 -6.44
CA VAL A 89 -14.13 11.09 -5.29
C VAL A 89 -13.88 12.45 -4.61
N PRO A 90 -14.95 13.17 -4.22
CA PRO A 90 -14.80 14.43 -3.52
C PRO A 90 -14.41 14.20 -2.04
N ALA A 91 -13.87 15.23 -1.39
CA ALA A 91 -13.38 15.17 -0.01
C ALA A 91 -14.48 14.73 0.98
N GLU A 92 -15.68 15.24 0.78
CA GLU A 92 -16.87 15.01 1.60
C GLU A 92 -17.33 13.55 1.58
N ALA A 93 -16.96 12.80 0.54
CA ALA A 93 -17.26 11.37 0.45
C ALA A 93 -16.27 10.49 1.22
N ARG A 94 -15.21 11.08 1.80
CA ARG A 94 -14.11 10.37 2.49
C ARG A 94 -13.73 11.10 3.79
N LEU A 95 -14.72 11.57 4.53
CA LEU A 95 -14.50 12.14 5.86
C LEU A 95 -13.89 11.10 6.80
N PRO A 96 -12.95 11.51 7.66
CA PRO A 96 -12.35 10.59 8.61
C PRO A 96 -13.36 10.17 9.69
N PRO A 97 -13.17 9.00 10.30
CA PRO A 97 -14.10 8.52 11.31
C PRO A 97 -14.06 9.41 12.55
N GLN A 98 -15.19 9.52 13.23
CA GLN A 98 -15.29 10.21 14.51
C GLN A 98 -14.65 9.35 15.63
N GLY A 99 -14.61 9.89 16.85
CA GLY A 99 -14.01 9.19 18.01
C GLY A 99 -12.49 9.27 18.11
N PHE A 100 -11.82 10.01 17.22
CA PHE A 100 -10.39 10.34 17.34
C PHE A 100 -10.14 11.83 17.04
N PRO A 101 -9.32 12.53 17.85
CA PRO A 101 -9.02 13.94 17.64
C PRO A 101 -8.01 14.13 16.50
N TRP A 102 -8.50 14.06 15.25
CA TRP A 102 -7.69 14.28 14.06
C TRP A 102 -7.00 15.65 14.10
N PRO A 103 -5.66 15.73 13.95
CA PRO A 103 -4.94 17.00 13.95
C PRO A 103 -5.40 17.97 12.86
N ASN A 104 -5.77 17.42 11.70
CA ASN A 104 -6.37 18.16 10.59
C ASN A 104 -7.47 17.33 9.92
N PRO A 105 -8.74 17.49 10.33
CA PRO A 105 -9.87 16.75 9.75
C PRO A 105 -10.04 17.00 8.24
N SER A 106 -9.71 18.20 7.77
CA SER A 106 -9.79 18.59 6.35
C SER A 106 -8.69 17.96 5.48
N ALA A 107 -7.64 17.40 6.09
CA ALA A 107 -6.56 16.69 5.39
C ALA A 107 -6.81 15.18 5.26
N GLY A 108 -8.08 14.75 5.27
CA GLY A 108 -8.45 13.34 5.12
C GLY A 108 -8.21 12.47 6.35
N GLY A 109 -8.03 13.09 7.53
CA GLY A 109 -7.76 12.39 8.79
C GLY A 109 -6.48 11.57 8.74
N VAL A 110 -5.36 12.24 8.55
CA VAL A 110 -4.03 11.65 8.75
C VAL A 110 -3.46 12.20 10.05
N ALA A 111 -2.95 11.30 10.89
CA ALA A 111 -2.22 11.65 12.10
C ALA A 111 -0.93 10.83 12.17
N LEU A 112 0.18 11.50 12.46
CA LEU A 112 1.45 10.86 12.80
C LEU A 112 1.62 10.96 14.31
N LEU A 113 1.58 9.82 14.99
CA LEU A 113 1.66 9.75 16.45
C LEU A 113 3.08 9.34 16.85
N PRO A 114 3.85 10.23 17.49
CA PRO A 114 5.19 9.88 17.92
C PRO A 114 5.12 8.90 19.10
N SER A 115 5.82 7.77 18.96
CA SER A 115 6.14 6.91 20.11
C SER A 115 7.12 7.63 21.02
N ARG A 116 6.95 7.52 22.33
CA ARG A 116 7.87 8.12 23.31
C ARG A 116 9.11 7.26 23.52
N GLY A 117 9.11 6.03 23.00
CA GLY A 117 10.23 5.09 23.11
C GLY A 117 10.50 4.67 24.56
N LEU A 118 9.45 4.65 25.39
CA LEU A 118 9.56 4.27 26.80
C LEU A 118 9.75 2.76 26.94
N THR A 119 9.22 1.98 25.99
CA THR A 119 9.48 0.55 25.88
C THR A 119 10.24 0.23 24.61
N PRO A 120 11.32 -0.59 24.68
CA PRO A 120 12.01 -1.04 23.48
C PRO A 120 11.14 -2.03 22.70
N GLU A 121 11.36 -2.08 21.38
CA GLU A 121 10.84 -3.16 20.55
C GLU A 121 11.34 -4.51 21.06
N ARG A 122 10.47 -5.53 20.99
CA ARG A 122 10.78 -6.89 21.43
C ARG A 122 10.71 -7.83 20.25
N ARG A 123 11.64 -8.78 20.22
CA ARG A 123 11.59 -9.88 19.26
C ARG A 123 10.58 -10.92 19.74
N ASP A 124 9.65 -11.30 18.86
CA ASP A 124 8.68 -12.36 19.07
C ASP A 124 8.81 -13.39 17.94
N GLY A 125 9.48 -14.50 18.23
CA GLY A 125 9.93 -15.46 17.22
C GLY A 125 10.82 -14.82 16.16
N GLU A 126 10.37 -14.84 14.91
CA GLU A 126 11.05 -14.23 13.75
C GLU A 126 10.54 -12.82 13.41
N SER A 127 9.69 -12.23 14.25
CA SER A 127 9.11 -10.89 14.05
C SER A 127 9.41 -9.94 15.22
N TRP A 128 8.90 -8.72 15.12
CA TRP A 128 9.05 -7.66 16.10
C TRP A 128 7.69 -7.16 16.60
N CYS A 129 7.65 -6.73 17.86
CA CYS A 129 6.48 -6.09 18.45
C CYS A 129 6.86 -4.88 19.31
N ASN A 130 5.94 -3.92 19.39
CA ASN A 130 6.06 -2.74 20.23
C ASN A 130 4.76 -2.59 21.05
N LEU A 131 4.87 -2.76 22.38
CA LEU A 131 3.70 -2.71 23.27
C LEU A 131 3.19 -1.28 23.48
N GLU A 132 4.08 -0.27 23.49
CA GLU A 132 3.68 1.13 23.59
C GLU A 132 2.83 1.56 22.39
N GLU A 133 3.23 1.18 21.19
CA GLU A 133 2.45 1.43 19.98
C GLU A 133 1.14 0.65 19.97
N ALA A 134 1.15 -0.60 20.47
CA ALA A 134 -0.05 -1.41 20.57
C ALA A 134 -1.08 -0.79 21.53
N ASP A 135 -0.64 -0.30 22.70
CA ASP A 135 -1.53 0.36 23.67
C ASP A 135 -2.14 1.64 23.07
N ALA A 136 -1.33 2.46 22.40
CA ALA A 136 -1.82 3.65 21.70
C ALA A 136 -2.85 3.31 20.61
N LEU A 137 -2.62 2.26 19.83
CA LEU A 137 -3.56 1.77 18.82
C LEU A 137 -4.88 1.30 19.44
N ILE A 138 -4.83 0.59 20.56
CA ILE A 138 -6.02 0.11 21.26
C ILE A 138 -6.86 1.29 21.76
N ASP A 139 -6.25 2.33 22.31
CA ASP A 139 -6.97 3.52 22.79
C ASP A 139 -7.65 4.27 21.65
N ILE A 140 -6.98 4.41 20.50
CA ILE A 140 -7.57 4.98 19.28
C ILE A 140 -8.75 4.14 18.81
N LEU A 141 -8.57 2.81 18.75
CA LEU A 141 -9.60 1.89 18.29
C LEU A 141 -10.84 1.95 19.19
N LYS A 142 -10.66 2.00 20.52
CA LYS A 142 -11.77 2.18 21.47
C LYS A 142 -12.52 3.49 21.22
N GLY A 143 -11.81 4.59 20.99
CA GLY A 143 -12.42 5.88 20.67
C GLY A 143 -13.25 5.83 19.39
N VAL A 144 -12.64 5.33 18.31
CA VAL A 144 -13.27 5.24 16.98
C VAL A 144 -14.46 4.28 16.95
N LEU A 145 -14.39 3.14 17.65
CA LEU A 145 -15.50 2.18 17.74
C LEU A 145 -16.59 2.63 18.73
N GLY A 146 -16.21 3.31 19.81
CA GLY A 146 -17.14 3.79 20.84
C GLY A 146 -18.17 4.79 20.31
N ASP A 147 -17.84 5.49 19.23
CA ASP A 147 -18.72 6.42 18.53
C ASP A 147 -19.83 5.73 17.72
N GLY A 148 -19.70 4.43 17.42
CA GLY A 148 -20.75 3.60 16.80
C GLY A 148 -20.93 3.77 15.28
N HIS A 149 -20.23 4.72 14.67
CA HIS A 149 -20.23 4.95 13.21
C HIS A 149 -19.43 3.89 12.43
N LEU A 150 -18.45 3.24 13.07
CA LEU A 150 -17.70 2.12 12.50
C LEU A 150 -17.98 0.84 13.27
N LYS A 151 -18.03 -0.28 12.54
CA LYS A 151 -18.21 -1.61 13.11
C LYS A 151 -17.16 -2.55 12.51
N PRO A 152 -16.68 -3.54 13.28
CA PRO A 152 -15.89 -4.63 12.72
C PRO A 152 -16.65 -5.27 11.54
N SER A 153 -15.96 -5.49 10.43
CA SER A 153 -16.50 -6.31 9.34
C SER A 153 -16.59 -7.77 9.80
N GLU A 154 -17.66 -8.45 9.38
CA GLU A 154 -17.81 -9.91 9.58
C GLU A 154 -16.76 -10.73 8.81
#